data_AF-A0A1G7WTK6-F1
#
_entry.id   AF-A0A1G7WTK6-F1
#
_cell.length_a   1.000
_cell.length_b   1.000
_cell.length_c   1.000
_cell.angle_alpha   90.00
_cell.angle_beta   90.00
_cell.angle_gamma   90.00
#
_symmetry.space_group_name_H-M   'P 1'
#
loop_
_entity.id
_entity.type
_entity.pdbx_description
1 polymer ?
#
loop_
_entity_poly.entity_id
_entity_poly.type
_entity_poly.pdbx_seq_one_letter_code
_entity_poly.pdbx_strand_id
1 'polypeptide(L)'
;MARPTVSHQQGSRQSKTAAPSASRIAMEQRILRGAEQVFAEYGFRGASMDRIANHIGISKQNVIYYFSSKETLYRTVLQHIVNLWLESMSFCEDDAQSPQTVIANYIQGKLRLSRDYPDASKVFAQEIISGAPMIKSYLQKNLKPLFERDVALVRQWIDNGYLRAFEPEHLFFAIWSATQTYADFSAQIQLVMNKSQLDEQDFDAATEFLTQMILRGIVAPETA
;
A
#
# COMPACT_ATOMS: atom_id res chain seq x y z
N MET A 1 -65.73 -14.84 38.61
CA MET A 1 -64.30 -15.00 38.97
C MET A 1 -63.51 -15.10 37.67
N ALA A 2 -62.84 -14.02 37.28
CA ALA A 2 -62.13 -13.88 36.02
C ALA A 2 -60.63 -14.20 36.18
N ARG A 3 -60.06 -14.91 35.20
CA ARG A 3 -58.65 -15.36 35.16
C ARG A 3 -57.70 -14.20 34.81
N PRO A 4 -56.45 -14.19 35.30
CA PRO A 4 -55.48 -13.14 34.96
C PRO A 4 -54.79 -13.41 33.61
N THR A 5 -54.60 -12.32 32.87
CA THR A 5 -53.90 -12.22 31.59
C THR A 5 -52.39 -12.35 31.79
N VAL A 6 -51.74 -13.35 31.15
CA VAL A 6 -50.28 -13.46 31.10
C VAL A 6 -49.78 -12.72 29.86
N SER A 7 -48.99 -11.66 30.06
CA SER A 7 -48.35 -10.93 28.96
C SER A 7 -47.18 -11.75 28.38
N HIS A 8 -47.27 -12.12 27.11
CA HIS A 8 -46.11 -12.57 26.35
C HIS A 8 -45.21 -11.38 26.02
N GLN A 9 -44.12 -11.19 26.77
CA GLN A 9 -42.96 -10.45 26.27
C GLN A 9 -42.08 -11.40 25.47
N GLN A 10 -42.17 -11.29 24.14
CA GLN A 10 -41.22 -11.87 23.21
C GLN A 10 -39.85 -11.19 23.41
N GLY A 11 -38.88 -11.96 23.90
CA GLY A 11 -37.48 -11.54 23.91
C GLY A 11 -36.97 -11.41 22.47
N SER A 12 -36.73 -10.18 22.04
CA SER A 12 -36.03 -9.88 20.80
C SER A 12 -34.56 -10.31 20.94
N ARG A 13 -34.20 -11.48 20.37
CA ARG A 13 -32.80 -11.84 20.14
C ARG A 13 -32.23 -10.93 19.06
N GLN A 14 -31.72 -9.77 19.49
CA GLN A 14 -30.81 -8.98 18.66
C GLN A 14 -29.53 -9.80 18.43
N SER A 15 -29.33 -10.22 17.18
CA SER A 15 -28.07 -10.76 16.70
C SER A 15 -27.01 -9.65 16.76
N LYS A 16 -26.26 -9.60 17.87
CA LYS A 16 -25.00 -8.86 17.93
C LYS A 16 -23.95 -9.70 17.21
N THR A 17 -23.55 -9.30 16.02
CA THR A 17 -22.34 -9.82 15.35
C THR A 17 -21.15 -9.58 16.27
N ALA A 18 -20.70 -10.64 16.95
CA ALA A 18 -19.52 -10.61 17.81
C ALA A 18 -18.26 -10.33 16.96
N ALA A 19 -17.34 -9.55 17.51
CA ALA A 19 -16.06 -9.27 16.88
C ALA A 19 -15.33 -10.59 16.51
N PRO A 20 -14.62 -10.64 15.36
CA PRO A 20 -13.94 -11.85 14.93
C PRO A 20 -12.89 -12.29 15.96
N SER A 21 -12.76 -13.59 16.19
CA SER A 21 -11.78 -14.14 17.13
C SER A 21 -10.35 -13.88 16.66
N ALA A 22 -9.40 -13.75 17.60
CA ALA A 22 -7.98 -13.50 17.27
C ALA A 22 -7.40 -14.56 16.31
N SER A 23 -7.80 -15.82 16.46
CA SER A 23 -7.41 -16.92 15.57
C SER A 23 -7.92 -16.72 14.13
N ARG A 24 -9.15 -16.19 13.97
CA ARG A 24 -9.71 -15.87 12.66
C ARG A 24 -8.90 -14.77 11.97
N ILE A 25 -8.59 -13.69 12.69
CA ILE A 25 -7.81 -12.57 12.16
C ILE A 25 -6.41 -13.04 11.74
N ALA A 26 -5.74 -13.83 12.58
CA ALA A 26 -4.42 -14.37 12.26
C ALA A 26 -4.42 -15.25 11.00
N MET A 27 -5.44 -16.10 10.84
CA MET A 27 -5.57 -16.92 9.64
C MET A 27 -5.86 -16.08 8.39
N GLU A 28 -6.72 -15.06 8.50
CA GLU A 28 -7.01 -14.15 7.39
C GLU A 28 -5.74 -13.42 6.92
N GLN A 29 -4.94 -12.92 7.85
CA GLN A 29 -3.65 -12.29 7.55
C GLN A 29 -2.65 -13.26 6.90
N ARG A 30 -2.61 -14.52 7.37
CA ARG A 30 -1.78 -15.58 6.75
C ARG A 30 -2.22 -15.86 5.31
N ILE A 31 -3.53 -15.91 5.05
CA ILE A 31 -4.06 -16.09 3.69
C ILE A 31 -3.71 -14.88 2.81
N LEU A 32 -3.87 -13.65 3.31
CA LEU A 32 -3.55 -12.43 2.56
C LEU A 32 -2.07 -12.39 2.16
N ARG A 33 -1.15 -12.67 3.09
CA ARG A 33 0.30 -12.72 2.80
C ARG A 33 0.66 -13.82 1.80
N GLY A 34 0.09 -15.01 1.96
CA GLY A 34 0.32 -16.10 0.99
C GLY A 34 -0.25 -15.79 -0.39
N ALA A 35 -1.40 -15.13 -0.44
CA ALA A 35 -2.03 -14.70 -1.67
C ALA A 35 -1.19 -13.63 -2.37
N GLU A 36 -0.68 -12.64 -1.64
CA GLU A 36 0.22 -11.61 -2.16
C GLU A 36 1.42 -12.22 -2.89
N GLN A 37 2.12 -13.17 -2.27
CA GLN A 37 3.28 -13.87 -2.87
C GLN A 37 2.90 -14.60 -4.16
N VAL A 38 1.79 -15.37 -4.14
CA VAL A 38 1.31 -16.10 -5.32
C VAL A 38 0.85 -15.14 -6.42
N PHE A 39 0.22 -14.01 -6.08
CA PHE A 39 -0.15 -13.01 -7.08
C PHE A 39 1.07 -12.28 -7.65
N ALA A 40 2.08 -11.99 -6.85
CA ALA A 40 3.31 -11.35 -7.32
C ALA A 40 4.03 -12.24 -8.34
N GLU A 41 4.11 -13.54 -8.08
CA GLU A 41 4.81 -14.52 -8.92
C GLU A 41 4.03 -14.89 -10.19
N TYR A 42 2.72 -15.15 -10.09
CA TYR A 42 1.93 -15.72 -11.18
C TYR A 42 0.97 -14.73 -11.85
N GLY A 43 0.83 -13.52 -11.29
CA GLY A 43 -0.20 -12.56 -11.67
C GLY A 43 -1.62 -13.04 -11.39
N PHE A 44 -2.60 -12.15 -11.59
CA PHE A 44 -4.01 -12.46 -11.32
C PHE A 44 -4.52 -13.67 -12.12
N ARG A 45 -4.13 -13.78 -13.41
CA ARG A 45 -4.60 -14.86 -14.29
C ARG A 45 -3.97 -16.21 -13.94
N GLY A 46 -2.67 -16.25 -13.65
CA GLY A 46 -1.93 -17.48 -13.34
C GLY A 46 -2.17 -18.00 -11.91
N ALA A 47 -2.56 -17.13 -10.99
CA ALA A 47 -2.90 -17.49 -9.63
C ALA A 47 -4.25 -18.25 -9.54
N SER A 48 -4.37 -19.11 -8.53
CA SER A 48 -5.59 -19.83 -8.18
C SER A 48 -5.72 -20.04 -6.67
N MET A 49 -6.94 -20.25 -6.19
CA MET A 49 -7.19 -20.55 -4.77
C MET A 49 -6.47 -21.81 -4.31
N ASP A 50 -6.30 -22.81 -5.19
CA ASP A 50 -5.53 -24.03 -4.90
C ASP A 50 -4.05 -23.74 -4.74
N ARG A 51 -3.46 -22.92 -5.62
CA ARG A 51 -2.05 -22.52 -5.51
C ARG A 51 -1.79 -21.78 -4.19
N ILE A 52 -2.67 -20.84 -3.84
CA ILE A 52 -2.58 -20.10 -2.57
C ILE A 52 -2.68 -21.04 -1.38
N ALA A 53 -3.65 -21.96 -1.39
CA ALA A 53 -3.84 -22.94 -0.33
C ALA A 53 -2.59 -23.83 -0.15
N ASN A 54 -2.06 -24.36 -1.24
CA ASN A 54 -0.85 -25.20 -1.25
C ASN A 54 0.37 -24.42 -0.76
N HIS A 55 0.55 -23.18 -1.21
CA HIS A 55 1.67 -22.32 -0.85
C HIS A 55 1.77 -22.11 0.67
N ILE A 56 0.64 -21.92 1.35
CA ILE A 56 0.61 -21.74 2.80
C ILE A 56 0.28 -23.02 3.57
N GLY A 57 0.16 -24.18 2.91
CA GLY A 57 -0.07 -25.47 3.57
C GLY A 57 -1.45 -25.62 4.23
N ILE A 58 -2.52 -25.11 3.62
CA ILE A 58 -3.91 -25.32 4.07
C ILE A 58 -4.77 -25.88 2.93
N SER A 59 -6.00 -26.32 3.24
CA SER A 59 -6.93 -26.79 2.20
C SER A 59 -7.55 -25.63 1.42
N LYS A 60 -7.91 -25.87 0.15
CA LYS A 60 -8.68 -24.91 -0.66
C LYS A 60 -9.97 -24.50 0.04
N GLN A 61 -10.67 -25.45 0.67
CA GLN A 61 -11.91 -25.20 1.40
C GLN A 61 -11.68 -24.24 2.57
N ASN A 62 -10.53 -24.31 3.25
CA ASN A 62 -10.17 -23.33 4.28
C ASN A 62 -10.00 -21.95 3.67
N VAL A 63 -9.30 -21.78 2.53
CA VAL A 63 -9.18 -20.47 1.87
C VAL A 63 -10.56 -19.92 1.47
N ILE A 64 -11.40 -20.75 0.85
CA ILE A 64 -12.75 -20.37 0.38
C ILE A 64 -13.65 -19.94 1.54
N TYR A 65 -13.48 -20.54 2.72
CA TYR A 65 -14.22 -20.15 3.92
C TYR A 65 -13.94 -18.70 4.35
N TYR A 66 -12.73 -18.19 4.15
CA TYR A 66 -12.38 -16.78 4.43
C TYR A 66 -12.65 -15.87 3.23
N PHE A 67 -12.36 -16.34 2.02
CA PHE A 67 -12.48 -15.57 0.79
C PHE A 67 -13.23 -16.36 -0.26
N SER A 68 -14.47 -15.97 -0.52
CA SER A 68 -15.41 -16.70 -1.38
C SER A 68 -14.94 -16.84 -2.84
N SER A 69 -14.07 -15.96 -3.33
CA SER A 69 -13.53 -16.01 -4.68
C SER A 69 -12.11 -15.44 -4.76
N LYS A 70 -11.42 -15.76 -5.88
CA LYS A 70 -10.09 -15.21 -6.19
C LYS A 70 -10.14 -13.70 -6.37
N GLU A 71 -11.19 -13.18 -7.00
CA GLU A 71 -11.42 -11.76 -7.23
C GLU A 71 -11.57 -11.00 -5.89
N THR A 72 -12.31 -11.60 -4.95
CA THR A 72 -12.50 -11.02 -3.62
C THR A 72 -11.18 -10.97 -2.88
N LEU A 73 -10.44 -12.09 -2.84
CA LEU A 73 -9.12 -12.17 -2.21
C LEU A 73 -8.13 -11.18 -2.83
N TYR A 74 -8.06 -11.13 -4.17
CA TYR A 74 -7.17 -10.22 -4.89
C TYR A 74 -7.48 -8.76 -4.60
N ARG A 75 -8.76 -8.39 -4.59
CA ARG A 75 -9.20 -7.04 -4.22
C ARG A 75 -8.82 -6.72 -2.78
N THR A 76 -9.01 -7.64 -1.83
CA THR A 76 -8.63 -7.43 -0.44
C THR A 76 -7.12 -7.26 -0.28
N VAL A 77 -6.31 -8.06 -0.99
CA VAL A 77 -4.84 -7.89 -1.03
C VAL A 77 -4.49 -6.49 -1.54
N LEU A 78 -5.02 -6.06 -2.68
CA LEU A 78 -4.77 -4.71 -3.23
C LEU A 78 -5.20 -3.59 -2.28
N GLN A 79 -6.34 -3.72 -1.62
CA GLN A 79 -6.81 -2.75 -0.63
C GLN A 79 -5.89 -2.69 0.58
N HIS A 80 -5.42 -3.85 1.07
CA HIS A 80 -4.47 -3.93 2.17
C HIS A 80 -3.15 -3.24 1.82
N ILE A 81 -2.62 -3.47 0.61
CA ILE A 81 -1.41 -2.82 0.11
C ILE A 81 -1.58 -1.29 0.09
N VAL A 82 -2.70 -0.81 -0.48
CA VAL A 82 -2.98 0.64 -0.52
C VAL A 82 -3.08 1.20 0.90
N ASN A 83 -3.76 0.54 1.83
CA ASN A 83 -3.87 1.04 3.21
C ASN A 83 -2.52 1.07 3.93
N LEU A 84 -1.70 0.03 3.79
CA LEU A 84 -0.35 0.01 4.35
C LEU A 84 0.44 1.22 3.87
N TRP A 85 0.33 1.53 2.58
CA TRP A 85 0.97 2.70 2.00
C TRP A 85 0.39 4.01 2.54
N LEU A 86 -0.92 4.18 2.56
CA LEU A 86 -1.55 5.40 3.06
C LEU A 86 -1.25 5.65 4.55
N GLU A 87 -1.14 4.61 5.37
CA GLU A 87 -0.81 4.70 6.80
C GLU A 87 0.67 5.07 7.03
N SER A 88 1.57 4.52 6.22
CA SER A 88 3.02 4.73 6.36
C SER A 88 3.54 5.99 5.67
N MET A 89 2.79 6.53 4.71
CA MET A 89 3.18 7.65 3.85
C MET A 89 2.54 8.98 4.28
N SER A 90 2.66 9.33 5.54
CA SER A 90 2.17 10.63 6.03
C SER A 90 3.02 11.78 5.48
N PHE A 91 2.61 12.36 4.35
CA PHE A 91 3.13 13.63 3.84
C PHE A 91 2.46 14.80 4.58
N CYS A 92 2.70 14.89 5.88
CA CYS A 92 2.07 15.89 6.74
C CYS A 92 3.07 16.96 7.15
N GLU A 93 2.56 18.19 7.29
CA GLU A 93 3.23 19.25 8.04
C GLU A 93 3.23 18.87 9.51
N ASP A 94 4.43 18.62 10.02
CA ASP A 94 4.74 19.00 11.39
C ASP A 94 5.34 20.41 11.28
N ASP A 95 4.77 21.41 11.97
CA ASP A 95 5.20 22.81 11.91
C ASP A 95 6.71 22.98 12.23
N ALA A 96 7.31 21.98 12.87
CA ALA A 96 8.74 21.93 13.17
C ALA A 96 9.63 21.45 12.00
N GLN A 97 9.08 20.91 10.91
CA GLN A 97 9.84 20.30 9.81
C GLN A 97 9.90 21.18 8.57
N SER A 98 11.11 21.30 7.99
CA SER A 98 11.26 21.94 6.69
C SER A 98 10.68 21.08 5.56
N PRO A 99 10.19 21.68 4.45
CA PRO A 99 9.72 20.93 3.27
C PRO A 99 10.69 19.86 2.77
N GLN A 100 11.99 20.15 2.83
CA GLN A 100 13.06 19.23 2.47
C GLN A 100 13.09 17.98 3.36
N THR A 101 12.90 18.16 4.67
CA THR A 101 12.83 17.07 5.64
C THR A 101 11.61 16.18 5.38
N VAL A 102 10.45 16.79 5.13
CA VAL A 102 9.22 16.04 4.81
C VAL A 102 9.40 15.19 3.55
N ILE A 103 9.95 15.78 2.48
CA ILE A 103 10.21 15.06 1.21
C ILE A 103 11.24 13.95 1.39
N ALA A 104 12.32 14.18 2.14
CA ALA A 104 13.34 13.18 2.44
C ALA A 104 12.77 11.98 3.21
N ASN A 105 12.00 12.26 4.27
CA ASN A 105 11.32 11.23 5.07
C ASN A 105 10.33 10.42 4.21
N TYR A 106 9.62 11.08 3.30
CA TYR A 106 8.71 10.42 2.38
C TYR A 106 9.44 9.47 1.42
N ILE A 107 10.56 9.89 0.82
CA ILE A 107 11.40 9.05 -0.05
C ILE A 107 11.93 7.84 0.72
N GLN A 108 12.46 8.05 1.94
CA GLN A 108 12.96 6.99 2.79
C GLN A 108 11.84 5.98 3.13
N GLY A 109 10.65 6.45 3.49
CA GLY A 109 9.49 5.60 3.75
C GLY A 109 9.11 4.75 2.55
N LYS A 110 9.08 5.34 1.35
CA LYS A 110 8.79 4.62 0.09
C LYS A 110 9.81 3.53 -0.24
N LEU A 111 11.11 3.80 -0.05
CA LEU A 111 12.15 2.79 -0.27
C LEU A 111 12.10 1.68 0.77
N ARG A 112 11.84 2.01 2.03
CA ARG A 112 11.63 1.01 3.08
C ARG A 112 10.48 0.08 2.74
N LEU A 113 9.36 0.59 2.23
CA LEU A 113 8.25 -0.25 1.79
C LEU A 113 8.61 -1.14 0.61
N SER A 114 9.42 -0.63 -0.33
CA SER A 114 9.90 -1.41 -1.48
C SER A 114 10.82 -2.56 -1.03
N ARG A 115 11.61 -2.34 0.03
CA ARG A 115 12.47 -3.35 0.66
C ARG A 115 11.67 -4.37 1.46
N ASP A 116 10.79 -3.89 2.35
CA ASP A 116 10.10 -4.72 3.35
C ASP A 116 8.90 -5.46 2.74
N TYR A 117 8.31 -4.95 1.66
CA TYR A 117 7.11 -5.48 0.99
C TYR A 117 7.24 -5.49 -0.55
N PRO A 118 8.23 -6.19 -1.13
CA PRO A 118 8.47 -6.16 -2.57
C PRO A 118 7.36 -6.84 -3.39
N ASP A 119 6.72 -7.88 -2.84
CA ASP A 119 5.64 -8.60 -3.51
C ASP A 119 4.36 -7.75 -3.59
N ALA A 120 4.03 -7.01 -2.53
CA ALA A 120 2.98 -5.99 -2.55
C ALA A 120 3.18 -4.98 -3.68
N SER A 121 4.41 -4.46 -3.86
CA SER A 121 4.71 -3.51 -4.94
C SER A 121 4.46 -4.14 -6.31
N LYS A 122 4.95 -5.37 -6.55
CA LYS A 122 4.74 -6.10 -7.81
C LYS A 122 3.26 -6.35 -8.11
N VAL A 123 2.49 -6.79 -7.11
CA VAL A 123 1.05 -7.04 -7.26
C VAL A 123 0.32 -5.77 -7.66
N PHE A 124 0.64 -4.65 -6.99
CA PHE A 124 0.07 -3.36 -7.32
C PHE A 124 0.47 -2.91 -8.73
N ALA A 125 1.74 -2.99 -9.09
CA ALA A 125 2.25 -2.62 -10.41
C ALA A 125 1.55 -3.40 -11.53
N GLN A 126 1.39 -4.72 -11.38
CA GLN A 126 0.69 -5.56 -12.36
C GLN A 126 -0.78 -5.15 -12.55
N GLU A 127 -1.48 -4.82 -11.46
CA GLU A 127 -2.85 -4.31 -11.49
C GLU A 127 -2.94 -2.96 -12.22
N ILE A 128 -2.02 -2.02 -11.92
CA ILE A 128 -1.97 -0.71 -12.56
C ILE A 128 -1.65 -0.81 -14.06
N ILE A 129 -0.65 -1.62 -14.44
CA ILE A 129 -0.30 -1.89 -15.84
C ILE A 129 -1.48 -2.48 -16.60
N SER A 130 -2.32 -3.26 -15.93
CA SER A 130 -3.55 -3.84 -16.50
C SER A 130 -4.73 -2.87 -16.55
N GLY A 131 -4.56 -1.60 -16.14
CA GLY A 131 -5.60 -0.57 -16.17
C GLY A 131 -6.45 -0.48 -14.89
N ALA A 132 -5.98 -1.04 -13.77
CA ALA A 132 -6.62 -1.04 -12.46
C ALA A 132 -8.07 -1.60 -12.41
N PRO A 133 -8.41 -2.71 -13.10
CA PRO A 133 -9.78 -3.21 -13.20
C PRO A 133 -10.42 -3.61 -11.86
N MET A 134 -9.63 -4.03 -10.87
CA MET A 134 -10.09 -4.52 -9.58
C MET A 134 -10.03 -3.46 -8.47
N ILE A 135 -9.21 -2.41 -8.63
CA ILE A 135 -8.95 -1.41 -7.58
C ILE A 135 -9.32 0.03 -7.94
N LYS A 136 -9.72 0.33 -9.19
CA LYS A 136 -10.03 1.70 -9.66
C LYS A 136 -10.89 2.52 -8.71
N SER A 137 -12.05 2.01 -8.30
CA SER A 137 -12.97 2.76 -7.42
C SER A 137 -12.39 2.99 -6.03
N TYR A 138 -11.54 2.09 -5.56
CA TYR A 138 -10.85 2.22 -4.28
C TYR A 138 -9.78 3.30 -4.33
N LEU A 139 -9.00 3.38 -5.41
CA LEU A 139 -8.02 4.45 -5.62
C LEU A 139 -8.70 5.82 -5.71
N GLN A 140 -9.81 5.91 -6.45
CA GLN A 140 -10.59 7.15 -6.55
C GLN A 140 -11.15 7.61 -5.20
N LYS A 141 -11.52 6.67 -4.32
CA LYS A 141 -12.10 6.99 -3.02
C LYS A 141 -11.06 7.30 -1.94
N ASN A 142 -9.91 6.62 -1.95
CA ASN A 142 -8.96 6.67 -0.84
C ASN A 142 -7.62 7.32 -1.20
N LEU A 143 -7.05 7.01 -2.38
CA LEU A 143 -5.76 7.57 -2.80
C LEU A 143 -5.91 8.99 -3.34
N LYS A 144 -6.91 9.22 -4.21
CA LYS A 144 -7.09 10.52 -4.88
C LYS A 144 -7.23 11.70 -3.91
N PRO A 145 -8.07 11.65 -2.85
CA PRO A 145 -8.20 12.78 -1.92
C PRO A 145 -6.90 13.08 -1.16
N LEU A 146 -6.13 12.05 -0.80
CA LEU A 146 -4.84 12.21 -0.14
C LEU A 146 -3.81 12.82 -1.08
N PHE A 147 -3.76 12.35 -2.33
CA PHE A 147 -2.93 12.95 -3.36
C PHE A 147 -3.26 14.43 -3.59
N GLU A 148 -4.54 14.80 -3.67
CA GLU A 148 -4.98 16.19 -3.84
C GLU A 148 -4.57 17.08 -2.65
N ARG A 149 -4.66 16.55 -1.42
CA ARG A 149 -4.18 17.22 -0.20
C ARG A 149 -2.66 17.46 -0.26
N ASP A 150 -1.89 16.42 -0.56
CA ASP A 150 -0.43 16.48 -0.55
C ASP A 150 0.10 17.40 -1.66
N VAL A 151 -0.54 17.39 -2.83
CA VAL A 151 -0.28 18.35 -3.91
C VAL A 151 -0.56 19.79 -3.46
N ALA A 152 -1.68 20.04 -2.77
CA ALA A 152 -2.01 21.37 -2.27
C ALA A 152 -0.96 21.87 -1.26
N LEU A 153 -0.44 20.98 -0.42
CA LEU A 153 0.64 21.28 0.51
C LEU A 153 1.93 21.70 -0.23
N VAL A 154 2.37 20.92 -1.23
CA VAL A 154 3.55 21.30 -2.02
C VAL A 154 3.35 22.63 -2.75
N ARG A 155 2.13 22.92 -3.25
CA ARG A 155 1.81 24.24 -3.83
C ARG A 155 2.03 25.37 -2.83
N GLN A 156 1.60 25.21 -1.58
CA GLN A 156 1.84 26.21 -0.54
C GLN A 156 3.34 26.44 -0.29
N TRP A 157 4.16 25.38 -0.33
CA TRP A 157 5.61 25.54 -0.19
C TRP A 157 6.26 26.27 -1.37
N ILE A 158 5.73 26.08 -2.58
CA ILE A 158 6.14 26.83 -3.77
C ILE A 158 5.73 28.31 -3.64
N ASP A 159 4.48 28.59 -3.26
CA ASP A 159 3.95 29.94 -3.10
C ASP A 159 4.70 30.74 -2.02
N ASN A 160 5.15 30.06 -0.96
CA ASN A 160 5.97 30.63 0.11
C ASN A 160 7.47 30.73 -0.23
N GLY A 161 7.89 30.28 -1.42
CA GLY A 161 9.28 30.37 -1.89
C GLY A 161 10.25 29.35 -1.30
N TYR A 162 9.78 28.34 -0.57
CA TYR A 162 10.65 27.27 -0.06
C TYR A 162 11.14 26.33 -1.17
N LEU A 163 10.33 26.18 -2.22
CA LEU A 163 10.60 25.35 -3.39
C LEU A 163 10.54 26.19 -4.67
N ARG A 164 11.21 25.75 -5.73
CA ARG A 164 11.08 26.33 -7.07
C ARG A 164 9.68 26.07 -7.63
N ALA A 165 9.29 26.87 -8.63
CA ALA A 165 8.05 26.64 -9.37
C ALA A 165 8.14 25.38 -10.25
N PHE A 166 7.22 24.44 -10.04
CA PHE A 166 6.96 23.27 -10.87
C PHE A 166 5.53 22.75 -10.60
N GLU A 167 5.02 21.86 -11.47
CA GLU A 167 3.73 21.18 -11.24
C GLU A 167 3.90 20.05 -10.20
N PRO A 168 3.29 20.17 -9.00
CA PRO A 168 3.61 19.27 -7.88
C PRO A 168 3.25 17.81 -8.09
N GLU A 169 2.27 17.52 -8.93
CA GLU A 169 1.86 16.16 -9.29
C GLU A 169 3.07 15.33 -9.77
N HIS A 170 3.99 15.94 -10.53
CA HIS A 170 5.15 15.26 -11.07
C HIS A 170 6.18 14.89 -10.00
N LEU A 171 6.24 15.59 -8.86
CA LEU A 171 7.11 15.20 -7.75
C LEU A 171 6.71 13.82 -7.20
N PHE A 172 5.42 13.62 -6.96
CA PHE A 172 4.91 12.33 -6.47
C PHE A 172 5.12 11.21 -7.48
N PHE A 173 4.82 11.43 -8.76
CA PHE A 173 5.04 10.41 -9.79
C PHE A 173 6.53 10.05 -9.94
N ALA A 174 7.42 11.04 -9.87
CA ALA A 174 8.86 10.81 -9.90
C ALA A 174 9.32 10.00 -8.68
N ILE A 175 8.88 10.37 -7.46
CA ILE A 175 9.21 9.63 -6.24
C ILE A 175 8.68 8.20 -6.32
N TRP A 176 7.40 8.00 -6.66
CA TRP A 176 6.79 6.67 -6.74
C TRP A 176 7.51 5.79 -7.74
N SER A 177 7.77 6.30 -8.95
CA SER A 177 8.49 5.56 -9.98
C SER A 177 9.92 5.20 -9.54
N ALA A 178 10.67 6.18 -9.03
CA ALA A 178 12.07 5.98 -8.66
C ALA A 178 12.26 5.08 -7.44
N THR A 179 11.28 5.00 -6.54
CA THR A 179 11.38 4.17 -5.34
C THR A 179 10.84 2.76 -5.58
N GLN A 180 9.68 2.62 -6.23
CA GLN A 180 9.06 1.31 -6.48
C GLN A 180 9.87 0.45 -7.46
N THR A 181 10.68 1.05 -8.33
CA THR A 181 11.54 0.30 -9.25
C THR A 181 12.46 -0.70 -8.54
N TYR A 182 12.87 -0.42 -7.30
CA TYR A 182 13.73 -1.30 -6.51
C TYR A 182 13.00 -2.59 -6.08
N ALA A 183 11.66 -2.61 -6.10
CA ALA A 183 10.85 -3.81 -5.91
C ALA A 183 10.37 -4.40 -7.24
N ASP A 184 9.71 -3.58 -8.07
CA ASP A 184 9.01 -3.99 -9.29
C ASP A 184 9.99 -4.55 -10.33
N PHE A 185 11.15 -3.93 -10.45
CA PHE A 185 12.23 -4.29 -11.37
C PHE A 185 13.46 -4.84 -10.66
N SER A 186 13.30 -5.34 -9.42
CA SER A 186 14.38 -5.93 -8.61
C SER A 186 15.20 -6.96 -9.39
N ALA A 187 14.57 -7.82 -10.20
CA ALA A 187 15.28 -8.81 -11.02
C ALA A 187 16.25 -8.16 -12.05
N GLN A 188 15.85 -7.06 -12.69
CA GLN A 188 16.72 -6.33 -13.61
C GLN A 188 17.89 -5.71 -12.86
N ILE A 189 17.63 -5.04 -11.73
CA ILE A 189 18.65 -4.36 -10.93
C ILE A 189 19.67 -5.39 -10.41
N GLN A 190 19.20 -6.51 -9.86
CA GLN A 190 20.03 -7.62 -9.38
C GLN A 190 20.95 -8.16 -10.48
N LEU A 191 20.42 -8.41 -11.68
CA LEU A 191 21.20 -8.91 -12.81
C LEU A 191 22.28 -7.90 -13.24
N VAL A 192 21.92 -6.62 -13.38
CA VAL A 192 22.87 -5.58 -13.82
C VAL A 192 23.94 -5.29 -12.76
N MET A 193 23.60 -5.39 -11.47
CA MET A 193 24.53 -5.22 -10.36
C MET A 193 25.30 -6.51 -10.00
N ASN A 194 25.03 -7.63 -10.68
CA ASN A 194 25.58 -8.96 -10.37
C ASN A 194 25.33 -9.40 -8.90
N LYS A 195 24.13 -9.14 -8.37
CA LYS A 195 23.72 -9.53 -7.02
C LYS A 195 22.63 -10.61 -7.09
N SER A 196 22.64 -11.54 -6.14
CA SER A 196 21.54 -12.52 -5.99
C SER A 196 20.28 -11.89 -5.38
N GLN A 197 20.44 -10.84 -4.57
CA GLN A 197 19.37 -10.05 -3.99
C GLN A 197 19.88 -8.65 -3.64
N LEU A 198 18.94 -7.70 -3.46
CA LEU A 198 19.26 -6.38 -2.90
C LEU A 198 19.28 -6.46 -1.38
N ASP A 199 20.26 -5.80 -0.77
CA ASP A 199 20.44 -5.73 0.68
C ASP A 199 20.23 -4.30 1.20
N GLU A 200 20.28 -4.12 2.52
CA GLU A 200 20.02 -2.83 3.17
C GLU A 200 20.94 -1.70 2.65
N GLN A 201 22.19 -2.01 2.30
CA GLN A 201 23.13 -1.00 1.79
C GLN A 201 22.71 -0.48 0.41
N ASP A 202 22.12 -1.33 -0.44
CA ASP A 202 21.59 -0.88 -1.74
C ASP A 202 20.43 0.11 -1.55
N PHE A 203 19.55 -0.15 -0.59
CA PHE A 203 18.42 0.73 -0.29
C PHE A 203 18.85 2.03 0.39
N ASP A 204 19.86 1.99 1.25
CA ASP A 204 20.45 3.18 1.86
C ASP A 204 21.11 4.08 0.80
N ALA A 205 21.92 3.49 -0.08
CA ALA A 205 22.54 4.20 -1.20
C ALA A 205 21.50 4.80 -2.16
N ALA A 206 20.44 4.05 -2.47
CA ALA A 206 19.31 4.55 -3.26
C ALA A 206 18.59 5.71 -2.56
N THR A 207 18.38 5.61 -1.24
CA THR A 207 17.72 6.67 -0.45
C THR A 207 18.53 7.95 -0.50
N GLU A 208 19.84 7.86 -0.25
CA GLU A 208 20.74 9.00 -0.32
C GLU A 208 20.72 9.63 -1.72
N PHE A 209 20.92 8.84 -2.77
CA PHE A 209 20.97 9.32 -4.14
C PHE A 209 19.67 10.00 -4.56
N LEU A 210 18.52 9.34 -4.36
CA LEU A 210 17.22 9.88 -4.77
C LEU A 210 16.85 11.13 -3.98
N THR A 211 17.14 11.16 -2.68
CA THR A 211 16.90 12.34 -1.84
C THR A 211 17.74 13.53 -2.34
N GLN A 212 19.04 13.33 -2.56
CA GLN A 212 19.91 14.39 -3.08
C GLN A 212 19.49 14.86 -4.47
N MET A 213 19.21 13.93 -5.38
CA MET A 213 18.81 14.23 -6.76
C MET A 213 17.52 15.05 -6.80
N ILE A 214 16.49 14.62 -6.05
CA ILE A 214 15.19 15.29 -6.03
C ILE A 214 15.30 16.66 -5.35
N LEU A 215 15.88 16.74 -4.15
CA LEU A 215 16.00 18.00 -3.42
C LEU A 215 16.82 19.03 -4.19
N ARG A 216 17.96 18.65 -4.78
CA ARG A 216 18.73 19.54 -5.66
C ARG A 216 17.97 19.96 -6.92
N GLY A 217 16.95 19.20 -7.32
CA GLY A 217 16.08 19.51 -8.46
C GLY A 217 14.94 20.49 -8.15
N ILE A 218 14.53 20.62 -6.89
CA ILE A 218 13.32 21.36 -6.50
C ILE A 218 13.53 22.46 -5.46
N VAL A 219 14.58 22.40 -4.65
CA VAL A 219 14.85 23.43 -3.63
C VAL A 219 15.22 24.75 -4.31
N ALA A 220 14.66 25.86 -3.81
CA ALA A 220 15.01 27.20 -4.27
C ALA A 220 16.47 27.51 -3.90
N PRO A 221 17.26 28.14 -4.78
CA PRO A 221 18.59 28.61 -4.41
C PRO A 221 18.47 29.60 -3.24
N GLU A 222 19.41 29.55 -2.29
CA GLU A 222 19.53 30.60 -1.27
C GLU A 222 19.67 31.94 -2.01
N THR A 223 18.75 32.87 -1.75
CA THR A 223 18.86 34.23 -2.26
C THR A 223 20.13 34.85 -1.68
N ALA A 224 21.12 35.07 -2.55
CA ALA A 224 22.36 35.78 -2.23
C ALA A 224 22.11 37.25 -1.90
#